data_AF-H2ZMQ2-F1
#
_entry.id   AF-H2ZMQ2-F1
#
_cell.length_a   1.000
_cell.length_b   1.000
_cell.length_c   1.000
_cell.angle_alpha   90.00
_cell.angle_beta   90.00
_cell.angle_gamma   90.00
#
_symmetry.space_group_name_H-M   'P 1'
#
loop_
_entity.id
_entity.type
_entity.pdbx_description
1 polymer ?
#
loop_
_entity_poly.entity_id
_entity_poly.type
_entity_poly.pdbx_seq_one_letter_code
_entity_poly.pdbx_strand_id
1 'polypeptide(L)'
;ILSRQKPAVGGSSSIVREKEKGKEKKLPKVDDLLESRDYTGAITVLEFNKQAGKGEKDTDLWIGYCAFHLGDYKKAYEIYLKVCKQPGCDATVWANLSCCFFYLGMYKEAEDAALKAPKSSLQNRLLFHLSHKFNDEKRLMSFHKNLQDQFEDQLCLASIHYMRSHYQESIDVYKRILLENREFLALNVYVALCYYKLDYYDVSQEVLAVYLQTYPDSAIAVNLKACNHFKLFNGKAAEAELKHLQEISSSSFSFASELVKHNLVVFRSGEGALQVLPPLIDVIPEARLNLVIYYLRQDDLDEAYALIKDTEPTNPQEYIIKAVVNAALGQERGS
;
A
#
# COMPACT_ATOMS: atom_id res chain seq x y z
N ILE A 1 -2.20 2.44 3.28
CA ILE A 1 -2.83 1.45 2.36
C ILE A 1 -1.70 0.62 1.77
N LEU A 2 -1.45 -0.58 2.32
CA LEU A 2 -0.45 -1.50 1.79
C LEU A 2 -1.17 -2.42 0.80
N SER A 3 -0.98 -2.18 -0.50
CA SER A 3 -1.52 -3.04 -1.55
C SER A 3 -0.78 -4.38 -1.52
N ARG A 4 -1.48 -5.48 -1.30
CA ARG A 4 -0.96 -6.83 -1.53
C ARG A 4 -1.35 -7.23 -2.94
N GLN A 5 -0.50 -6.94 -3.92
CA GLN A 5 -0.74 -7.39 -5.29
C GLN A 5 -0.51 -8.90 -5.40
N LYS A 6 -1.45 -9.63 -6.00
CA LYS A 6 -1.19 -10.95 -6.57
C LYS A 6 -0.34 -10.79 -7.84
N PRO A 7 0.50 -11.78 -8.21
CA PRO A 7 1.39 -11.64 -9.35
C PRO A 7 0.58 -11.51 -10.65
N ALA A 8 0.69 -10.38 -11.34
CA ALA A 8 0.10 -10.17 -12.66
C ALA A 8 1.08 -10.60 -13.76
N VAL A 9 0.60 -11.44 -14.67
CA VAL A 9 1.31 -11.85 -15.90
C VAL A 9 1.29 -10.66 -16.86
N GLY A 10 2.47 -10.34 -17.41
CA GLY A 10 2.75 -9.10 -18.13
C GLY A 10 1.88 -8.83 -19.35
N GLY A 11 1.50 -7.56 -19.50
CA GLY A 11 0.98 -6.98 -20.73
C GLY A 11 1.84 -5.77 -21.12
N SER A 12 2.54 -5.87 -22.25
CA SER A 12 3.22 -4.76 -22.88
C SER A 12 2.20 -3.74 -23.38
N SER A 13 2.38 -2.46 -23.06
CA SER A 13 1.62 -1.38 -23.70
C SER A 13 2.56 -0.26 -24.15
N SER A 14 2.41 0.07 -25.43
CA SER A 14 3.15 1.05 -26.20
C SER A 14 2.54 2.44 -26.01
N ILE A 15 3.33 3.38 -25.47
CA ILE A 15 2.95 4.79 -25.37
C ILE A 15 3.21 5.45 -26.73
N VAL A 16 2.16 5.99 -27.35
CA VAL A 16 2.26 6.87 -28.52
C VAL A 16 2.71 8.26 -28.03
N ARG A 17 3.92 8.68 -28.42
CA ARG A 17 4.40 10.07 -28.25
C ARG A 17 4.44 10.77 -29.60
N GLU A 18 3.90 11.99 -29.64
CA GLU A 18 3.95 12.90 -30.78
C GLU A 18 5.40 13.22 -31.19
N LYS A 19 5.62 13.32 -32.50
CA LYS A 19 6.92 13.56 -33.13
C LYS A 19 7.33 15.03 -33.01
N GLU A 20 8.16 15.35 -32.03
CA GLU A 20 9.04 16.51 -32.12
C GLU A 20 10.33 16.15 -32.88
N LYS A 21 10.59 16.88 -33.97
CA LYS A 21 11.76 16.75 -34.83
C LYS A 21 12.99 17.40 -34.19
N GLY A 22 14.12 16.67 -34.21
CA GLY A 22 15.42 17.26 -34.52
C GLY A 22 16.26 17.84 -33.38
N LYS A 23 16.67 17.01 -32.43
CA LYS A 23 18.00 17.09 -31.77
C LYS A 23 18.48 15.65 -31.58
N GLU A 24 19.78 15.35 -31.77
CA GLU A 24 20.35 14.06 -31.37
C GLU A 24 20.00 13.82 -29.89
N LYS A 25 18.99 12.98 -29.64
CA LYS A 25 18.55 12.65 -28.29
C LYS A 25 19.63 11.73 -27.72
N LYS A 26 20.58 12.32 -26.99
CA LYS A 26 21.42 11.56 -26.05
C LYS A 26 20.49 10.69 -25.20
N LEU A 27 20.81 9.41 -25.05
CA LEU A 27 20.06 8.55 -24.16
C LEU A 27 20.00 9.20 -22.77
N PRO A 28 18.83 9.24 -22.12
CA PRO A 28 18.72 9.76 -20.76
C PRO A 28 19.61 8.93 -19.83
N LYS A 29 20.27 9.60 -18.89
CA LYS A 29 21.12 8.92 -17.91
C LYS A 29 20.24 8.24 -16.87
N VAL A 30 20.73 7.13 -16.32
CA VAL A 30 20.02 6.39 -15.26
C VAL A 30 19.81 7.28 -14.04
N ASP A 31 20.82 8.08 -13.65
CA ASP A 31 20.73 8.99 -12.49
C ASP A 31 19.59 10.01 -12.64
N ASP A 32 19.49 10.66 -13.80
CA ASP A 32 18.41 11.62 -14.09
C ASP A 32 17.02 10.98 -13.98
N LEU A 33 16.90 9.71 -14.40
CA LEU A 33 15.66 8.92 -14.32
C LEU A 33 15.35 8.54 -12.87
N LEU A 34 16.35 8.19 -12.07
CA LEU A 34 16.17 7.88 -10.65
C LEU A 34 15.77 9.12 -9.83
N GLU A 35 16.41 10.26 -10.07
CA GLU A 35 16.07 11.54 -9.42
C GLU A 35 14.64 11.99 -9.74
N SER A 36 14.22 11.82 -11.00
CA SER A 36 12.85 12.08 -11.44
C SER A 36 11.86 10.96 -11.09
N ARG A 37 12.33 9.88 -10.45
CA ARG A 37 11.55 8.69 -10.07
C ARG A 37 10.88 7.98 -11.26
N ASP A 38 11.40 8.15 -12.47
CA ASP A 38 11.03 7.38 -13.65
C ASP A 38 11.72 5.99 -13.62
N TYR A 39 11.26 5.16 -12.69
CA TYR A 39 11.79 3.81 -12.48
C TYR A 39 11.58 2.90 -13.69
N THR A 40 10.51 3.10 -14.48
CA THR A 40 10.26 2.34 -15.71
C THR A 40 11.28 2.70 -16.78
N GLY A 41 11.56 3.98 -16.97
CA GLY A 41 12.64 4.46 -17.82
C GLY A 41 14.00 3.94 -17.37
N ALA A 42 14.29 4.01 -16.06
CA ALA A 42 15.55 3.53 -15.49
C ALA A 42 15.76 2.03 -15.76
N ILE A 43 14.75 1.19 -15.52
CA ILE A 43 14.80 -0.26 -15.84
C ILE A 43 15.11 -0.48 -17.31
N THR A 44 14.45 0.26 -18.20
CA THR A 44 14.62 0.10 -19.65
C THR A 44 16.07 0.38 -20.07
N VAL A 45 16.66 1.47 -19.55
CA VAL A 45 18.06 1.83 -19.84
C VAL A 45 19.03 0.81 -19.23
N LEU A 46 18.79 0.38 -17.99
CA LEU A 46 19.63 -0.61 -17.30
C LEU A 46 19.63 -1.97 -18.01
N GLU A 47 18.45 -2.47 -18.41
CA GLU A 47 18.31 -3.72 -19.15
C GLU A 47 18.97 -3.64 -20.54
N PHE A 48 18.82 -2.50 -21.24
CA PHE A 48 19.48 -2.26 -22.52
C PHE A 48 21.01 -2.27 -22.39
N ASN A 49 21.56 -1.52 -21.41
CA ASN A 49 23.00 -1.47 -21.17
C ASN A 49 23.56 -2.86 -20.82
N LYS A 50 22.82 -3.63 -20.01
CA LYS A 50 23.17 -5.01 -19.67
C LYS A 50 23.23 -5.92 -20.91
N GLN A 51 22.22 -5.86 -21.77
CA GLN A 51 22.18 -6.65 -23.01
C GLN A 51 23.27 -6.24 -24.01
N ALA A 52 23.65 -4.96 -24.03
CA ALA A 52 24.73 -4.44 -24.85
C ALA A 52 26.14 -4.74 -24.29
N GLY A 53 26.26 -5.51 -23.19
CA GLY A 53 27.54 -5.83 -22.55
C GLY A 53 28.19 -4.65 -21.80
N LYS A 54 27.44 -3.56 -21.58
CA LYS A 54 27.86 -2.35 -20.85
C LYS A 54 27.27 -2.30 -19.43
N GLY A 55 26.82 -3.44 -18.90
CA GLY A 55 26.29 -3.53 -17.55
C GLY A 55 27.40 -3.33 -16.52
N GLU A 56 27.16 -2.43 -15.57
CA GLU A 56 27.99 -2.26 -14.39
C GLU A 56 27.71 -3.35 -13.34
N LYS A 57 28.63 -3.52 -12.38
CA LYS A 57 28.53 -4.52 -11.30
C LYS A 57 27.20 -4.47 -10.55
N ASP A 58 26.68 -3.26 -10.32
CA ASP A 58 25.47 -3.02 -9.53
C ASP A 58 24.20 -2.88 -10.38
N THR A 59 24.27 -3.16 -11.69
CA THR A 59 23.14 -3.04 -12.61
C THR A 59 21.93 -3.85 -12.11
N ASP A 60 22.16 -5.08 -11.65
CA ASP A 60 21.09 -5.93 -11.11
C ASP A 60 20.49 -5.33 -9.84
N LEU A 61 21.30 -4.72 -8.97
CA LEU A 61 20.80 -4.06 -7.75
C LEU A 61 19.90 -2.88 -8.08
N TRP A 62 20.27 -2.07 -9.08
CA TRP A 62 19.46 -0.94 -9.54
C TRP A 62 18.15 -1.37 -10.22
N ILE A 63 18.17 -2.45 -11.01
CA ILE A 63 16.93 -3.00 -11.59
C ILE A 63 16.02 -3.51 -10.45
N GLY A 64 16.58 -4.21 -9.46
CA GLY A 64 15.84 -4.65 -8.27
C GLY A 64 15.23 -3.48 -7.49
N TYR A 65 16.01 -2.40 -7.31
CA TYR A 65 15.57 -1.18 -6.63
C TYR A 65 14.39 -0.53 -7.37
N CYS A 66 14.53 -0.32 -8.68
CA CYS A 66 13.46 0.25 -9.50
C CYS A 66 12.20 -0.62 -9.50
N ALA A 67 12.36 -1.94 -9.60
CA ALA A 67 11.23 -2.87 -9.55
C ALA A 67 10.49 -2.79 -8.21
N PHE A 68 11.23 -2.73 -7.09
CA PHE A 68 10.65 -2.57 -5.76
C PHE A 68 9.85 -1.26 -5.63
N HIS A 69 10.41 -0.15 -6.13
CA HIS A 69 9.75 1.16 -6.06
C HIS A 69 8.55 1.31 -7.01
N LEU A 70 8.47 0.49 -8.07
CA LEU A 70 7.27 0.34 -8.91
C LEU A 70 6.20 -0.54 -8.28
N GLY A 71 6.48 -1.19 -7.14
CA GLY A 71 5.59 -2.16 -6.51
C GLY A 71 5.67 -3.57 -7.10
N ASP A 72 6.56 -3.83 -8.06
CA ASP A 72 6.84 -5.18 -8.58
C ASP A 72 7.79 -5.92 -7.63
N TYR A 73 7.27 -6.23 -6.45
CA TYR A 73 8.01 -6.89 -5.38
C TYR A 73 8.48 -8.29 -5.78
N LYS A 74 7.79 -8.95 -6.71
CA LYS A 74 8.17 -10.28 -7.22
C LYS A 74 9.41 -10.19 -8.10
N LYS A 75 9.44 -9.26 -9.07
CA LYS A 75 10.65 -9.03 -9.88
C LYS A 75 11.83 -8.61 -9.02
N ALA A 76 11.61 -7.69 -8.07
CA ALA A 76 12.66 -7.27 -7.13
C ALA A 76 13.20 -8.45 -6.30
N TYR A 77 12.31 -9.29 -5.76
CA TYR A 77 12.65 -10.51 -5.04
C TYR A 77 13.52 -11.45 -5.88
N GLU A 78 13.11 -11.78 -7.11
CA GLU A 78 13.84 -12.70 -7.99
C GLU A 78 15.26 -12.21 -8.28
N ILE A 79 15.41 -10.90 -8.47
CA ILE A 79 16.70 -10.25 -8.70
C ILE A 79 17.57 -10.31 -7.44
N TYR A 80 17.08 -9.85 -6.29
CA TYR A 80 17.88 -9.85 -5.06
C TYR A 80 18.23 -11.25 -4.60
N LEU A 81 17.33 -12.23 -4.75
CA LEU A 81 17.62 -13.63 -4.46
C LEU A 81 18.76 -14.16 -5.34
N LYS A 82 18.77 -13.80 -6.63
CA LYS A 82 19.86 -14.17 -7.54
C LYS A 82 21.18 -13.55 -7.11
N VAL A 83 21.19 -12.27 -6.72
CA VAL A 83 22.40 -11.57 -6.24
C VAL A 83 22.92 -12.20 -4.95
N CYS A 84 22.05 -12.50 -3.98
CA CYS A 84 22.42 -13.15 -2.72
C CYS A 84 23.05 -14.55 -2.88
N LYS A 85 22.81 -15.23 -4.01
CA LYS A 85 23.41 -16.54 -4.33
C LYS A 85 24.80 -16.44 -4.95
N GLN A 86 25.26 -15.25 -5.35
CA GLN A 86 26.56 -15.07 -5.99
C GLN A 86 27.69 -15.01 -4.95
N PRO A 87 28.88 -15.58 -5.24
CA PRO A 87 30.05 -15.42 -4.40
C PRO A 87 30.44 -13.95 -4.25
N GLY A 88 30.69 -13.48 -3.03
CA GLY A 88 31.07 -12.09 -2.76
C GLY A 88 29.92 -11.08 -2.80
N CYS A 89 28.67 -11.53 -2.70
CA CYS A 89 27.52 -10.66 -2.49
C CYS A 89 27.70 -9.83 -1.22
N ASP A 90 27.41 -8.52 -1.31
CA ASP A 90 27.30 -7.68 -0.13
C ASP A 90 26.15 -8.17 0.76
N ALA A 91 26.43 -8.33 2.06
CA ALA A 91 25.45 -8.77 3.02
C ALA A 91 24.29 -7.77 3.19
N THR A 92 24.47 -6.50 2.83
CA THR A 92 23.40 -5.49 2.85
C THR A 92 22.22 -5.84 1.93
N VAL A 93 22.46 -6.60 0.85
CA VAL A 93 21.42 -7.02 -0.11
C VAL A 93 20.35 -7.90 0.56
N TRP A 94 20.71 -8.62 1.63
CA TRP A 94 19.73 -9.40 2.41
C TRP A 94 18.63 -8.53 3.03
N ALA A 95 18.92 -7.28 3.40
CA ALA A 95 17.90 -6.37 3.91
C ALA A 95 16.89 -6.01 2.80
N ASN A 96 17.36 -5.77 1.57
CA ASN A 96 16.49 -5.48 0.42
C ASN A 96 15.63 -6.69 0.04
N LEU A 97 16.23 -7.89 0.01
CA LEU A 97 15.50 -9.14 -0.20
C LEU A 97 14.42 -9.35 0.87
N SER A 98 14.75 -9.03 2.11
CA SER A 98 13.80 -9.12 3.21
C SER A 98 12.64 -8.14 3.09
N CYS A 99 12.89 -6.90 2.64
CA CYS A 99 11.82 -5.98 2.30
C CYS A 99 10.88 -6.57 1.23
N CYS A 100 11.41 -7.22 0.19
CA CYS A 100 10.56 -7.89 -0.81
C CYS A 100 9.70 -8.99 -0.17
N PHE A 101 10.27 -9.88 0.65
CA PHE A 101 9.49 -10.89 1.36
C PHE A 101 8.38 -10.29 2.24
N PHE A 102 8.67 -9.20 2.95
CA PHE A 102 7.69 -8.51 3.77
C PHE A 102 6.49 -8.01 2.95
N TYR A 103 6.74 -7.35 1.83
CA TYR A 103 5.68 -6.84 0.96
C TYR A 103 4.93 -7.95 0.21
N LEU A 104 5.57 -9.10 -0.01
CA LEU A 104 4.93 -10.32 -0.53
C LEU A 104 4.13 -11.09 0.54
N GLY A 105 4.15 -10.65 1.80
CA GLY A 105 3.44 -11.31 2.91
C GLY A 105 4.14 -12.56 3.47
N MET A 106 5.36 -12.84 3.02
CA MET A 106 6.20 -13.97 3.45
C MET A 106 6.99 -13.56 4.70
N TYR A 107 6.28 -13.36 5.82
CA TYR A 107 6.87 -12.71 7.00
C TYR A 107 7.98 -13.53 7.68
N LYS A 108 7.90 -14.87 7.66
CA LYS A 108 8.94 -15.73 8.26
C LYS A 108 10.24 -15.66 7.45
N GLU A 109 10.11 -15.73 6.12
CA GLU A 109 11.22 -15.61 5.19
C GLU A 109 11.83 -14.20 5.21
N ALA A 110 10.99 -13.18 5.41
CA ALA A 110 11.45 -11.82 5.66
C ALA A 110 12.34 -11.79 6.92
N GLU A 111 11.87 -12.33 8.04
CA GLU A 111 12.68 -12.39 9.26
C GLU A 111 14.02 -13.12 9.05
N ASP A 112 14.00 -14.30 8.44
CA ASP A 112 15.21 -15.08 8.17
C ASP A 112 16.22 -14.32 7.29
N ALA A 113 15.73 -13.60 6.28
CA ALA A 113 16.56 -12.75 5.43
C ALA A 113 17.08 -11.53 6.20
N ALA A 114 16.26 -10.89 7.03
CA ALA A 114 16.65 -9.73 7.83
C ALA A 114 17.79 -10.08 8.79
N LEU A 115 17.74 -11.25 9.43
CA LEU A 115 18.76 -11.71 10.37
C LEU A 115 20.10 -12.06 9.70
N LYS A 116 20.12 -12.30 8.38
CA LYS A 116 21.36 -12.46 7.60
C LYS A 116 22.00 -11.13 7.21
N ALA A 117 21.22 -10.05 7.20
CA ALA A 117 21.73 -8.72 6.90
C ALA A 117 22.57 -8.17 8.08
N PRO A 118 23.56 -7.28 7.82
CA PRO A 118 24.21 -6.53 8.87
C PRO A 118 23.22 -5.66 9.64
N LYS A 119 23.53 -5.41 10.93
CA LYS A 119 22.75 -4.47 11.75
C LYS A 119 22.76 -3.08 11.12
N SER A 120 21.58 -2.53 10.89
CA SER A 120 21.37 -1.24 10.25
C SER A 120 20.01 -0.66 10.65
N SER A 121 19.79 0.64 10.44
CA SER A 121 18.49 1.28 10.71
C SER A 121 17.37 0.66 9.85
N LEU A 122 17.65 0.27 8.61
CA LEU A 122 16.69 -0.42 7.75
C LEU A 122 16.30 -1.79 8.33
N GLN A 123 17.29 -2.60 8.74
CA GLN A 123 17.04 -3.89 9.38
C GLN A 123 16.21 -3.71 10.66
N ASN A 124 16.54 -2.72 11.49
CA ASN A 124 15.81 -2.46 12.73
C ASN A 124 14.34 -2.11 12.47
N ARG A 125 14.06 -1.19 11.54
CA ARG A 125 12.70 -0.82 11.14
C ARG A 125 11.90 -2.01 10.62
N LEU A 126 12.54 -2.85 9.81
CA LEU A 126 11.90 -4.05 9.29
C LEU A 126 11.56 -5.07 10.39
N LEU A 127 12.51 -5.35 11.30
CA LEU A 127 12.29 -6.26 12.42
C LEU A 127 11.26 -5.69 13.42
N PHE A 128 11.18 -4.37 13.56
CA PHE A 128 10.14 -3.69 14.32
C PHE A 128 8.75 -3.96 13.71
N HIS A 129 8.59 -3.80 12.40
CA HIS A 129 7.35 -4.14 11.70
C HIS A 129 7.00 -5.63 11.75
N LEU A 130 7.98 -6.52 11.62
CA LEU A 130 7.76 -7.97 11.73
C LEU A 130 7.34 -8.37 13.14
N SER A 131 7.93 -7.76 14.17
CA SER A 131 7.53 -8.01 15.56
C SER A 131 6.06 -7.64 15.80
N HIS A 132 5.59 -6.53 15.21
CA HIS A 132 4.17 -6.17 15.21
C HIS A 132 3.32 -7.21 14.45
N LYS A 133 3.76 -7.67 13.27
CA LYS A 133 3.04 -8.70 12.50
C LYS A 133 2.92 -10.04 13.23
N PHE A 134 3.89 -10.37 14.07
CA PHE A 134 3.88 -11.59 14.88
C PHE A 134 3.23 -11.42 16.26
N ASN A 135 2.70 -10.24 16.58
CA ASN A 135 2.17 -9.91 17.90
C ASN A 135 3.20 -10.16 19.05
N ASP A 136 4.50 -9.98 18.78
CA ASP A 136 5.56 -10.12 19.79
C ASP A 136 5.91 -8.76 20.41
N GLU A 137 5.16 -8.38 21.45
CA GLU A 137 5.34 -7.10 22.15
C GLU A 137 6.75 -6.94 22.77
N LYS A 138 7.38 -8.03 23.22
CA LYS A 138 8.71 -7.95 23.84
C LYS A 138 9.75 -7.54 22.81
N ARG A 139 9.73 -8.18 21.63
CA ARG A 139 10.63 -7.83 20.53
C ARG A 139 10.29 -6.46 19.95
N LEU A 140 9.00 -6.15 19.82
CA LEU A 140 8.54 -4.84 19.37
C LEU A 140 9.16 -3.71 20.22
N MET A 141 9.08 -3.83 21.54
CA MET A 141 9.66 -2.83 22.46
C MET A 141 11.19 -2.80 22.41
N SER A 142 11.85 -3.91 22.11
CA SER A 142 13.30 -3.96 21.91
C SER A 142 13.73 -3.15 20.69
N PHE A 143 13.12 -3.39 19.53
CA PHE A 143 13.47 -2.67 18.30
C PHE A 143 13.01 -1.20 18.31
N HIS A 144 11.92 -0.89 19.03
CA HIS A 144 11.49 0.49 19.28
C HIS A 144 12.59 1.34 19.94
N LYS A 145 13.30 0.78 20.94
CA LYS A 145 14.38 1.49 21.66
C LYS A 145 15.59 1.81 20.79
N ASN A 146 15.74 1.14 19.65
CA ASN A 146 16.85 1.34 18.72
C ASN A 146 16.52 2.34 17.61
N LEU A 147 15.30 2.88 17.57
CA LEU A 147 14.94 3.93 16.63
C LEU A 147 15.67 5.22 17.00
N GLN A 148 16.12 5.93 15.97
CA GLN A 148 16.88 7.17 16.10
C GLN A 148 16.05 8.39 15.68
N ASP A 149 16.58 9.58 15.94
CA ASP A 149 15.94 10.85 15.59
C ASP A 149 16.21 11.22 14.11
N GLN A 150 15.74 10.36 13.21
CA GLN A 150 15.80 10.53 11.77
C GLN A 150 14.43 10.29 11.15
N PHE A 151 14.13 10.95 10.02
CA PHE A 151 12.80 10.93 9.43
C PHE A 151 12.30 9.52 9.18
N GLU A 152 13.15 8.65 8.63
CA GLU A 152 12.82 7.27 8.32
C GLU A 152 12.32 6.47 9.54
N ASP A 153 12.96 6.67 10.69
CA ASP A 153 12.63 5.95 11.93
C ASP A 153 11.38 6.56 12.57
N GLN A 154 11.23 7.89 12.55
CA GLN A 154 10.01 8.56 13.00
C GLN A 154 8.80 8.17 12.15
N LEU A 155 8.93 8.10 10.82
CA LEU A 155 7.88 7.65 9.91
C LEU A 155 7.53 6.17 10.13
N CYS A 156 8.54 5.34 10.39
CA CYS A 156 8.33 3.95 10.78
C CYS A 156 7.52 3.85 12.09
N LEU A 157 7.88 4.64 13.11
CA LEU A 157 7.14 4.72 14.37
C LEU A 157 5.69 5.18 14.17
N ALA A 158 5.48 6.26 13.43
CA ALA A 158 4.14 6.78 13.13
C ALA A 158 3.26 5.75 12.42
N SER A 159 3.84 4.94 11.53
CA SER A 159 3.11 3.88 10.84
C SER A 159 2.71 2.73 11.77
N ILE A 160 3.53 2.38 12.77
CA ILE A 160 3.16 1.39 13.79
C ILE A 160 2.08 1.93 14.73
N HIS A 161 2.16 3.20 15.12
CA HIS A 161 1.06 3.86 15.85
C HIS A 161 -0.25 3.76 15.07
N TYR A 162 -0.23 4.09 13.78
CA TYR A 162 -1.41 3.96 12.91
C TYR A 162 -1.93 2.51 12.88
N MET A 163 -1.06 1.51 12.71
CA MET A 163 -1.47 0.09 12.66
C MET A 163 -2.07 -0.40 13.99
N ARG A 164 -1.66 0.18 15.12
CA ARG A 164 -2.19 -0.12 16.45
C ARG A 164 -3.40 0.74 16.83
N SER A 165 -3.97 1.50 15.89
CA SER A 165 -5.06 2.45 16.12
C SER A 165 -4.72 3.61 17.08
N HIS A 166 -3.43 3.87 17.31
CA HIS A 166 -2.91 5.04 18.03
C HIS A 166 -2.82 6.23 17.07
N TYR A 167 -3.97 6.66 16.53
CA TYR A 167 -4.00 7.62 15.43
C TYR A 167 -3.52 9.01 15.84
N GLN A 168 -3.77 9.43 17.08
CA GLN A 168 -3.33 10.73 17.58
C GLN A 168 -1.80 10.82 17.64
N GLU A 169 -1.15 9.78 18.14
CA GLU A 169 0.30 9.67 18.20
C GLU A 169 0.93 9.67 16.80
N SER A 170 0.28 9.02 15.83
CA SER A 170 0.68 9.06 14.43
C SER A 170 0.59 10.50 13.87
N ILE A 171 -0.51 11.20 14.12
CA ILE A 171 -0.72 12.60 13.73
C ILE A 171 0.37 13.51 14.31
N ASP A 172 0.67 13.36 15.60
CA ASP A 172 1.64 14.21 16.29
C ASP A 172 3.03 14.08 15.70
N VAL A 173 3.44 12.86 15.32
CA VAL A 173 4.72 12.63 14.63
C VAL A 173 4.71 13.28 13.23
N TYR A 174 3.69 13.03 12.41
CA TYR A 174 3.63 13.61 11.06
C TYR A 174 3.59 15.14 11.07
N LYS A 175 2.80 15.74 11.97
CA LYS A 175 2.72 17.20 12.11
C LYS A 175 4.05 17.79 12.56
N ARG A 176 4.77 17.13 13.48
CA ARG A 176 6.10 17.58 13.91
C ARG A 176 7.08 17.63 12.73
N ILE A 177 7.11 16.58 11.90
CA ILE A 177 7.96 16.56 10.70
C ILE A 177 7.56 17.69 9.72
N LEU A 178 6.26 17.89 9.51
CA LEU A 178 5.73 18.93 8.62
C LEU A 178 6.03 20.36 9.07
N LEU A 179 6.19 20.61 10.38
CA LEU A 179 6.55 21.94 10.89
C LEU A 179 7.93 22.39 10.38
N GLU A 180 8.86 21.45 10.26
CA GLU A 180 10.24 21.70 9.84
C GLU A 180 10.45 21.47 8.33
N ASN A 181 9.62 20.63 7.69
CA ASN A 181 9.77 20.18 6.29
C ASN A 181 8.44 20.32 5.54
N ARG A 182 8.06 21.55 5.21
CA ARG A 182 6.75 21.87 4.60
C ARG A 182 6.58 21.27 3.20
N GLU A 183 7.67 20.93 2.53
CA GLU A 183 7.72 20.30 1.22
C GLU A 183 7.34 18.81 1.25
N PHE A 184 7.26 18.18 2.43
CA PHE A 184 6.82 16.78 2.57
C PHE A 184 5.28 16.66 2.45
N LEU A 185 4.73 17.15 1.34
CA LEU A 185 3.29 17.28 1.10
C LEU A 185 2.54 15.96 1.30
N ALA A 186 3.16 14.83 0.96
CA ALA A 186 2.56 13.50 1.13
C ALA A 186 2.16 13.19 2.58
N LEU A 187 2.82 13.79 3.58
CA LEU A 187 2.44 13.63 4.99
C LEU A 187 1.03 14.15 5.29
N ASN A 188 0.53 15.13 4.53
CA ASN A 188 -0.87 15.57 4.66
C ASN A 188 -1.86 14.43 4.34
N VAL A 189 -1.53 13.55 3.38
CA VAL A 189 -2.38 12.37 3.09
C VAL A 189 -2.40 11.41 4.29
N TYR A 190 -1.27 11.19 4.95
CA TYR A 190 -1.20 10.33 6.13
C TYR A 190 -1.91 10.95 7.35
N VAL A 191 -1.79 12.26 7.56
CA VAL A 191 -2.54 12.98 8.60
C VAL A 191 -4.04 12.91 8.32
N ALA A 192 -4.47 13.14 7.08
CA ALA A 192 -5.87 13.01 6.68
C ALA A 192 -6.40 11.58 6.89
N LEU A 193 -5.62 10.54 6.56
CA LEU A 193 -5.99 9.15 6.85
C LEU A 193 -6.22 8.91 8.35
N CYS A 194 -5.39 9.48 9.22
CA CYS A 194 -5.58 9.37 10.67
C CYS A 194 -6.87 10.09 11.11
N TYR A 195 -7.13 11.30 10.60
CA TYR A 195 -8.37 12.02 10.89
C TYR A 195 -9.61 11.29 10.40
N TYR A 196 -9.56 10.68 9.22
CA TYR A 196 -10.62 9.81 8.72
C TYR A 196 -10.88 8.63 9.67
N LYS A 197 -9.82 8.01 10.21
CA LYS A 197 -9.95 6.89 11.16
C LYS A 197 -10.45 7.33 12.55
N LEU A 198 -10.33 8.61 12.89
CA LEU A 198 -10.91 9.24 14.07
C LEU A 198 -12.32 9.83 13.84
N ASP A 199 -12.90 9.59 12.66
CA ASP A 199 -14.20 10.12 12.23
C ASP A 199 -14.27 11.67 12.13
N TYR A 200 -13.12 12.36 12.10
CA TYR A 200 -13.02 13.80 11.83
C TYR A 200 -12.91 14.05 10.31
N TYR A 201 -13.98 13.71 9.59
CA TYR A 201 -14.00 13.67 8.13
C TYR A 201 -13.84 15.04 7.46
N ASP A 202 -14.40 16.08 8.07
CA ASP A 202 -14.26 17.48 7.71
C ASP A 202 -12.79 17.95 7.83
N VAL A 203 -12.15 17.69 8.96
CA VAL A 203 -10.72 18.01 9.16
C VAL A 203 -9.82 17.19 8.22
N SER A 204 -10.14 15.90 8.03
CA SER A 204 -9.47 15.04 7.04
C SER A 204 -9.52 15.67 5.65
N GLN A 205 -10.69 16.16 5.23
CA GLN A 205 -10.89 16.77 3.92
C GLN A 205 -10.08 18.06 3.74
N GLU A 206 -10.04 18.93 4.76
CA GLU A 206 -9.26 20.18 4.72
C GLU A 206 -7.76 19.92 4.60
N VAL A 207 -7.22 19.00 5.40
CA VAL A 207 -5.80 18.64 5.36
C VAL A 207 -5.44 18.00 4.02
N LEU A 208 -6.30 17.11 3.51
CA LEU A 208 -6.09 16.42 2.23
C LEU A 208 -6.09 17.39 1.04
N ALA A 209 -6.88 18.47 1.11
CA ALA A 209 -6.94 19.48 0.06
C ALA A 209 -5.59 20.15 -0.21
N VAL A 210 -4.75 20.31 0.82
CA VAL A 210 -3.39 20.87 0.68
C VAL A 210 -2.54 20.03 -0.29
N TYR A 211 -2.63 18.70 -0.19
CA TYR A 211 -1.90 17.81 -1.09
C TYR A 211 -2.51 17.80 -2.50
N LEU A 212 -3.84 17.77 -2.60
CA LEU A 212 -4.57 17.73 -3.87
C LEU A 212 -4.42 19.01 -4.71
N GLN A 213 -4.07 20.15 -4.12
CA GLN A 213 -3.72 21.36 -4.86
C GLN A 213 -2.50 21.15 -5.78
N THR A 214 -1.55 20.30 -5.36
CA THR A 214 -0.33 20.02 -6.13
C THR A 214 -0.46 18.73 -6.95
N TYR A 215 -1.16 17.72 -6.42
CA TYR A 215 -1.31 16.39 -7.05
C TYR A 215 -2.79 16.02 -7.20
N PRO A 216 -3.55 16.71 -8.08
CA PRO A 216 -4.99 16.51 -8.22
C PRO A 216 -5.38 15.14 -8.79
N ASP A 217 -4.44 14.46 -9.44
CA ASP A 217 -4.58 13.14 -10.09
C ASP A 217 -4.14 11.97 -9.18
N SER A 218 -3.74 12.24 -7.94
CA SER A 218 -3.31 11.20 -7.01
C SER A 218 -4.46 10.27 -6.65
N ALA A 219 -4.41 9.04 -7.16
CA ALA A 219 -5.43 8.02 -6.92
C ALA A 219 -5.69 7.76 -5.43
N ILE A 220 -4.64 7.77 -4.60
CA ILE A 220 -4.77 7.55 -3.15
C ILE A 220 -5.52 8.71 -2.49
N ALA A 221 -5.15 9.95 -2.81
CA ALA A 221 -5.75 11.12 -2.22
C ALA A 221 -7.19 11.33 -2.69
N VAL A 222 -7.46 11.20 -3.99
CA VAL A 222 -8.82 11.30 -4.53
C VAL A 222 -9.73 10.18 -3.98
N ASN A 223 -9.19 8.98 -3.79
CA ASN A 223 -9.92 7.90 -3.13
C ASN A 223 -10.31 8.26 -1.69
N LEU A 224 -9.38 8.81 -0.90
CA LEU A 224 -9.69 9.26 0.47
C LEU A 224 -10.71 10.41 0.47
N LYS A 225 -10.61 11.34 -0.47
CA LYS A 225 -11.61 12.41 -0.66
C LYS A 225 -13.00 11.84 -0.93
N ALA A 226 -13.12 10.84 -1.80
CA ALA A 226 -14.37 10.16 -2.06
C ALA A 226 -14.93 9.48 -0.79
N CYS A 227 -14.08 8.83 0.00
CA CYS A 227 -14.48 8.26 1.29
C CYS A 227 -14.95 9.33 2.30
N ASN A 228 -14.28 10.49 2.40
CA ASN A 228 -14.73 11.61 3.21
C ASN A 228 -16.11 12.10 2.74
N HIS A 229 -16.30 12.29 1.43
CA HIS A 229 -17.57 12.73 0.86
C HIS A 229 -18.71 11.73 1.09
N PHE A 230 -18.41 10.43 1.08
CA PHE A 230 -19.39 9.40 1.40
C PHE A 230 -19.90 9.55 2.84
N LYS A 231 -18.99 9.85 3.78
CA LYS A 231 -19.29 10.01 5.20
C LYS A 231 -19.98 11.33 5.53
N LEU A 232 -19.58 12.42 4.88
CA LEU A 232 -20.11 13.77 5.12
C LEU A 232 -21.43 14.02 4.39
N PHE A 233 -21.62 13.40 3.22
CA PHE A 233 -22.73 13.68 2.33
C PHE A 233 -23.50 12.40 1.97
N ASN A 234 -23.10 11.70 0.91
CA ASN A 234 -23.77 10.49 0.42
C ASN A 234 -22.95 9.80 -0.69
N GLY A 235 -23.43 8.63 -1.13
CA GLY A 235 -22.85 7.84 -2.23
C GLY A 235 -22.68 8.61 -3.54
N LYS A 236 -23.68 9.40 -3.95
CA LYS A 236 -23.62 10.15 -5.22
C LYS A 236 -22.52 11.20 -5.22
N ALA A 237 -22.33 11.89 -4.10
CA ALA A 237 -21.23 12.86 -3.93
C ALA A 237 -19.86 12.17 -3.98
N ALA A 238 -19.73 11.01 -3.35
CA ALA A 238 -18.50 10.22 -3.36
C ALA A 238 -18.15 9.68 -4.75
N GLU A 239 -19.14 9.19 -5.50
CA GLU A 239 -18.96 8.73 -6.87
C GLU A 239 -18.49 9.84 -7.81
N ALA A 240 -19.02 11.05 -7.65
CA ALA A 240 -18.63 12.19 -8.46
C ALA A 240 -17.12 12.49 -8.36
N GLU A 241 -16.54 12.31 -7.17
CA GLU A 241 -15.09 12.48 -6.95
C GLU A 241 -14.24 11.41 -7.65
N LEU A 242 -14.77 10.19 -7.82
CA LEU A 242 -14.04 9.10 -8.49
C LEU A 242 -14.12 9.15 -10.01
N LYS A 243 -15.05 9.89 -10.61
CA LYS A 243 -15.24 9.92 -12.08
C LYS A 243 -13.96 10.27 -12.84
N HIS A 244 -13.23 11.27 -12.37
CA HIS A 244 -11.99 11.71 -13.00
C HIS A 244 -10.91 10.61 -12.99
N LEU A 245 -10.81 9.84 -11.91
CA LEU A 245 -9.89 8.69 -11.85
C LEU A 245 -10.28 7.58 -12.82
N GLN A 246 -11.58 7.34 -13.03
CA GLN A 246 -12.06 6.35 -14.00
C GLN A 246 -11.66 6.74 -15.43
N GLU A 247 -11.70 8.04 -15.74
CA GLU A 247 -11.32 8.58 -17.05
C GLU A 247 -9.80 8.55 -17.29
N ILE A 248 -9.00 8.80 -16.24
CA ILE A 248 -7.54 8.81 -16.33
C ILE A 248 -6.93 7.41 -16.26
N SER A 249 -7.66 6.42 -15.72
CA SER A 249 -7.12 5.08 -15.45
C SER A 249 -6.51 4.42 -16.69
N SER A 250 -5.20 4.61 -16.83
CA SER A 250 -4.35 3.87 -17.76
C SER A 250 -4.16 2.45 -17.24
N SER A 251 -3.82 1.52 -18.14
CA SER A 251 -3.53 0.11 -17.83
C SER A 251 -2.41 -0.09 -16.79
N SER A 252 -1.68 0.97 -16.42
CA SER A 252 -0.56 0.93 -15.49
C SER A 252 -0.95 0.99 -14.01
N PHE A 253 -2.24 1.23 -13.67
CA PHE A 253 -2.70 1.36 -12.28
C PHE A 253 -3.75 0.31 -11.86
N SER A 254 -3.40 -0.98 -11.97
CA SER A 254 -4.32 -2.08 -11.60
C SER A 254 -4.88 -1.95 -10.18
N PHE A 255 -4.03 -1.58 -9.21
CA PHE A 255 -4.42 -1.40 -7.81
C PHE A 255 -5.47 -0.31 -7.62
N ALA A 256 -5.27 0.85 -8.25
CA ALA A 256 -6.23 1.96 -8.15
C ALA A 256 -7.59 1.55 -8.75
N SER A 257 -7.58 0.80 -9.86
CA SER A 257 -8.79 0.28 -10.48
C SER A 257 -9.57 -0.66 -9.56
N GLU A 258 -8.91 -1.63 -8.90
CA GLU A 258 -9.57 -2.55 -7.96
C GLU A 258 -10.16 -1.81 -6.76
N LEU A 259 -9.42 -0.85 -6.18
CA LEU A 259 -9.87 -0.03 -5.06
C LEU A 259 -11.07 0.85 -5.44
N VAL A 260 -11.04 1.48 -6.62
CA VAL A 260 -12.15 2.28 -7.13
C VAL A 260 -13.39 1.42 -7.33
N LYS A 261 -13.27 0.25 -7.98
CA LYS A 261 -14.40 -0.68 -8.17
C LYS A 261 -15.00 -1.11 -6.84
N HIS A 262 -14.16 -1.47 -5.86
CA HIS A 262 -14.60 -1.80 -4.51
C HIS A 262 -15.41 -0.65 -3.89
N ASN A 263 -14.89 0.57 -3.92
CA ASN A 263 -15.56 1.70 -3.28
C ASN A 263 -16.87 2.09 -3.97
N LEU A 264 -16.97 1.95 -5.29
CA LEU A 264 -18.22 2.16 -6.01
C LEU A 264 -19.33 1.20 -5.57
N VAL A 265 -19.01 -0.07 -5.28
CA VAL A 265 -19.98 -1.01 -4.71
C VAL A 265 -20.52 -0.48 -3.37
N VAL A 266 -19.62 -0.01 -2.51
CA VAL A 266 -20.00 0.53 -1.19
C VAL A 266 -20.87 1.79 -1.35
N PHE A 267 -20.47 2.71 -2.24
CA PHE A 267 -21.19 3.96 -2.48
C PHE A 267 -22.57 3.76 -3.12
N ARG A 268 -22.75 2.67 -3.87
CA ARG A 268 -24.02 2.24 -4.48
C ARG A 268 -24.80 1.25 -3.62
N SER A 269 -24.53 1.21 -2.31
CA SER A 269 -25.24 0.37 -1.36
C SER A 269 -25.21 -1.14 -1.67
N GLY A 270 -24.17 -1.63 -2.34
CA GLY A 270 -23.99 -3.05 -2.67
C GLY A 270 -24.32 -3.43 -4.12
N GLU A 271 -24.68 -2.47 -4.98
CA GLU A 271 -24.87 -2.74 -6.40
C GLU A 271 -23.60 -3.37 -7.02
N GLY A 272 -23.74 -4.53 -7.66
CA GLY A 272 -22.62 -5.27 -8.26
C GLY A 272 -21.70 -5.98 -7.25
N ALA A 273 -22.08 -6.08 -5.98
CA ALA A 273 -21.23 -6.67 -4.92
C ALA A 273 -20.71 -8.07 -5.26
N LEU A 274 -21.57 -8.98 -5.74
CA LEU A 274 -21.20 -10.36 -6.07
C LEU A 274 -20.22 -10.48 -7.25
N GLN A 275 -20.17 -9.48 -8.13
CA GLN A 275 -19.22 -9.46 -9.25
C GLN A 275 -17.85 -8.92 -8.82
N VAL A 276 -17.83 -7.98 -7.88
CA VAL A 276 -16.64 -7.16 -7.57
C VAL A 276 -15.96 -7.59 -6.27
N LEU A 277 -16.70 -7.84 -5.19
CA LEU A 277 -16.11 -8.07 -3.87
C LEU A 277 -15.43 -9.44 -3.69
N PRO A 278 -15.97 -10.57 -4.20
CA PRO A 278 -15.36 -11.89 -3.99
C PRO A 278 -13.87 -12.00 -4.41
N PRO A 279 -13.43 -11.53 -5.59
CA PRO A 279 -12.02 -11.60 -5.96
C PRO A 279 -11.11 -10.67 -5.14
N LEU A 280 -11.69 -9.69 -4.44
CA LEU A 280 -10.96 -8.70 -3.64
C LEU A 280 -10.82 -9.10 -2.17
N ILE A 281 -11.41 -10.22 -1.77
CA ILE A 281 -11.18 -10.80 -0.44
C ILE A 281 -9.68 -11.07 -0.26
N ASP A 282 -9.16 -10.65 0.89
CA ASP A 282 -7.75 -10.72 1.30
C ASP A 282 -6.77 -9.86 0.45
N VAL A 283 -7.29 -9.13 -0.55
CA VAL A 283 -6.59 -8.09 -1.31
C VAL A 283 -6.88 -6.72 -0.72
N ILE A 284 -8.16 -6.42 -0.50
CA ILE A 284 -8.65 -5.22 0.18
C ILE A 284 -9.18 -5.65 1.56
N PRO A 285 -8.67 -5.09 2.67
CA PRO A 285 -9.09 -5.49 4.02
C PRO A 285 -10.60 -5.43 4.23
N GLU A 286 -11.25 -4.41 3.69
CA GLU A 286 -12.68 -4.15 3.87
C GLU A 286 -13.59 -5.03 2.98
N ALA A 287 -13.06 -5.70 1.94
CA ALA A 287 -13.89 -6.40 0.95
C ALA A 287 -14.72 -7.53 1.55
N ARG A 288 -14.13 -8.32 2.46
CA ARG A 288 -14.81 -9.42 3.16
C ARG A 288 -15.98 -8.90 3.99
N LEU A 289 -15.75 -7.86 4.79
CA LEU A 289 -16.77 -7.27 5.67
C LEU A 289 -17.90 -6.62 4.85
N ASN A 290 -17.56 -5.93 3.77
CA ASN A 290 -18.57 -5.34 2.89
C ASN A 290 -19.44 -6.41 2.21
N LEU A 291 -18.86 -7.56 1.86
CA LEU A 291 -19.63 -8.69 1.32
C LEU A 291 -20.52 -9.36 2.39
N VAL A 292 -20.05 -9.48 3.63
CA VAL A 292 -20.88 -9.93 4.76
C VAL A 292 -22.06 -8.99 4.98
N ILE A 293 -21.82 -7.66 4.99
CA ILE A 293 -22.89 -6.65 5.10
C ILE A 293 -23.89 -6.77 3.94
N TYR A 294 -23.41 -7.05 2.73
CA TYR A 294 -24.28 -7.27 1.58
C TYR A 294 -25.22 -8.46 1.81
N TYR A 295 -24.69 -9.63 2.20
CA TYR A 295 -25.52 -10.81 2.46
C TYR A 295 -26.51 -10.60 3.61
N LEU A 296 -26.09 -9.96 4.69
CA LEU A 296 -26.98 -9.58 5.80
C LEU A 296 -28.17 -8.71 5.33
N ARG A 297 -27.95 -7.80 4.38
CA ARG A 297 -29.03 -6.96 3.83
C ARG A 297 -30.00 -7.72 2.92
N GLN A 298 -29.57 -8.86 2.38
CA GLN A 298 -30.40 -9.74 1.55
C GLN A 298 -31.04 -10.88 2.37
N ASP A 299 -30.90 -10.86 3.70
CA ASP A 299 -31.35 -11.92 4.61
C ASP A 299 -30.69 -13.29 4.34
N ASP A 300 -29.52 -13.29 3.72
CA ASP A 300 -28.74 -14.50 3.42
C ASP A 300 -27.74 -14.77 4.56
N LEU A 301 -28.26 -15.26 5.68
CA LEU A 301 -27.49 -15.42 6.92
C LEU A 301 -26.44 -16.53 6.84
N ASP A 302 -26.70 -17.59 6.09
CA ASP A 302 -25.77 -18.70 5.93
C ASP A 302 -24.49 -18.29 5.17
N GLU A 303 -24.64 -17.53 4.07
CA GLU A 303 -23.50 -16.98 3.32
C GLU A 303 -22.73 -15.93 4.13
N ALA A 304 -23.45 -15.05 4.85
CA ALA A 304 -22.83 -14.09 5.76
C ALA A 304 -21.99 -14.79 6.86
N TYR A 305 -22.53 -15.86 7.45
CA TYR A 305 -21.84 -16.67 8.46
C TYR A 305 -20.65 -17.42 7.89
N ALA A 306 -20.79 -18.03 6.71
CA ALA A 306 -19.71 -18.76 6.04
C ALA A 306 -18.47 -17.90 5.83
N LEU A 307 -18.64 -16.61 5.53
CA LEU A 307 -17.54 -15.67 5.30
C LEU A 307 -16.79 -15.23 6.56
N ILE A 308 -17.44 -15.25 7.74
CA ILE A 308 -16.91 -14.64 8.97
C ILE A 308 -16.62 -15.61 10.11
N LYS A 309 -17.16 -16.84 10.08
CA LYS A 309 -17.02 -17.83 11.16
C LYS A 309 -15.56 -18.07 11.58
N ASP A 310 -14.67 -18.21 10.60
CA ASP A 310 -13.24 -18.52 10.79
C ASP A 310 -12.37 -17.25 10.84
N THR A 311 -12.97 -16.06 10.73
CA THR A 311 -12.23 -14.81 10.83
C THR A 311 -11.98 -14.47 12.29
N GLU A 312 -10.73 -14.29 12.68
CA GLU A 312 -10.35 -13.75 13.98
C GLU A 312 -10.39 -12.21 13.93
N PRO A 313 -11.32 -11.55 14.64
CA PRO A 313 -11.43 -10.11 14.60
C PRO A 313 -10.22 -9.44 15.24
N THR A 314 -9.71 -8.39 14.60
CA THR A 314 -8.54 -7.62 15.04
C THR A 314 -8.85 -6.14 15.28
N ASN A 315 -10.04 -5.69 14.89
CA ASN A 315 -10.51 -4.32 15.10
C ASN A 315 -11.99 -4.29 15.48
N PRO A 316 -12.49 -3.18 16.06
CA PRO A 316 -13.87 -3.09 16.54
C PRO A 316 -14.93 -3.40 15.48
N GLN A 317 -14.72 -3.03 14.21
CA GLN A 317 -15.70 -3.26 13.14
C GLN A 317 -15.85 -4.75 12.83
N GLU A 318 -14.75 -5.51 12.80
CA GLU A 318 -14.78 -6.96 12.64
C GLU A 318 -15.53 -7.64 13.78
N TYR A 319 -15.29 -7.21 15.04
CA TYR A 319 -16.00 -7.73 16.20
C TYR A 319 -17.51 -7.47 16.12
N ILE A 320 -17.90 -6.24 15.76
CA ILE A 320 -19.30 -5.84 15.63
C ILE A 320 -20.00 -6.69 14.56
N ILE A 321 -19.42 -6.79 13.36
CA ILE A 321 -20.04 -7.54 12.26
C ILE A 321 -20.13 -9.03 12.61
N LYS A 322 -19.09 -9.62 13.20
CA LYS A 322 -19.14 -11.02 13.65
C LYS A 322 -20.22 -11.23 14.71
N ALA A 323 -20.38 -10.31 15.65
CA ALA A 323 -21.44 -10.38 16.67
C ALA A 323 -22.83 -10.27 16.04
N VAL A 324 -23.04 -9.33 15.11
CA VAL A 324 -24.32 -9.15 14.39
C VAL A 324 -24.72 -10.42 13.63
N VAL A 325 -23.78 -11.03 12.91
CA VAL A 325 -24.05 -12.27 12.16
C VAL A 325 -24.44 -13.41 13.10
N ASN A 326 -23.70 -13.60 14.20
CA ASN A 326 -24.02 -14.67 15.17
C ASN A 326 -25.36 -14.43 15.88
N ALA A 327 -25.68 -13.17 16.22
CA ALA A 327 -26.94 -12.81 16.84
C ALA A 327 -28.12 -13.04 15.89
N ALA A 328 -28.01 -12.63 14.63
CA ALA A 328 -29.04 -12.87 13.61
C ALA A 328 -29.27 -14.37 13.38
N LEU A 329 -28.20 -15.15 13.29
CA LEU A 329 -28.28 -16.60 13.11
C LEU A 329 -28.92 -17.30 14.33
N GLY A 330 -28.58 -16.88 15.55
CA GLY A 330 -29.19 -17.39 16.78
C GLY A 330 -30.69 -17.10 16.83
N GLN A 331 -31.09 -15.89 16.45
CA GLN A 331 -32.49 -15.50 16.38
C GLN A 331 -33.29 -16.32 15.35
N GLU A 332 -32.74 -16.54 14.16
CA GLU A 332 -33.37 -17.37 13.12
C GLU A 332 -33.53 -18.83 13.57
N ARG A 333 -32.51 -19.36 14.25
CA ARG A 333 -32.47 -20.77 14.69
C ARG A 333 -33.13 -21.03 16.04
N GLY A 334 -33.59 -19.97 16.72
CA GLY A 334 -34.28 -20.06 18.01
C GLY A 334 -33.37 -20.47 19.18
N SER A 335 -32.10 -20.09 19.17
CA SER A 335 -31.11 -20.37 20.23
C SER A 335 -30.69 -19.14 21.03
#